data_AF-A0A1F5S4K5-F1
#
_entry.id   AF-A0A1F5S4K5-F1
#
_cell.length_a   1.000
_cell.length_b   1.000
_cell.length_c   1.000
_cell.angle_alpha   90.00
_cell.angle_beta   90.00
_cell.angle_gamma   90.00
#
_symmetry.space_group_name_H-M   'P 1'
#
loop_
_entity.id
_entity.type
_entity.pdbx_description
1 polymer ?
#
loop_
_entity_poly.entity_id
_entity_poly.type
_entity_poly.pdbx_seq_one_letter_code
_entity_poly.pdbx_strand_id
1 'polypeptide(L)'
;MPYKLKLLSSALLFFTLGTFFVPFSAGAVAPGYTAEIVKKSYNSTVSLIPGKAITFEVEIKNTGTKTWSNSSRNYISLYADGAGRQFKHNFWHKAEQPAKMIEPTVAPGALGHLKFALQAPELLGLYTAKFKLAAEDLTWIPGGAFEIPINVTNNPSSSSQLSQTDSAVIASAENFGALKLIQSHSNLNLGAGEKITFRVGFKNIGKENWTTSGENNVKLCVSDKISTDPFRATNWIETNCPVIVSSETTSGQLGFFNFDLTGAVKGDYKIDFILMNQGKIISGGVVTLPISISSSGVVAPIVKSEETPVPLANGPTMRIGLFSTTDQVIISSQNSFEIKDANNNLFFTVPAGVSAYASFNFTNKTYTAKVNGVEKNGLPYLRFISSLGDDNVFEVVNFENRPGWNTSINDNKFRGALELRYSEGRNKLYLINELSLESYMRGIAEASNYLPQEFLKALIIAARTYAKYNLDIGGKHPAAYFTLNASANDQVYRGYSSELRLPNVMKAVEETRGMMATYNGEIVVTPYFSQSDGRTRAWEEVWWGSGKPWLVSKADPYCTGRTMLGHGVGFSAYGARKMADAGKNFEEILKYYFTGIELKKIY
;
A
#
# COMPACT_ATOMS: atom_id res chain seq x y z
N MET A 1 22.50 -46.49 49.50
CA MET A 1 21.08 -46.57 49.91
C MET A 1 20.29 -45.55 49.08
N PRO A 2 19.39 -46.00 48.19
CA PRO A 2 18.62 -45.13 47.30
C PRO A 2 17.28 -44.77 47.96
N TYR A 3 16.83 -43.52 47.81
CA TYR A 3 15.45 -43.15 48.12
C TYR A 3 14.68 -42.87 46.83
N LYS A 4 13.54 -43.57 46.76
CA LYS A 4 12.69 -43.84 45.61
C LYS A 4 11.94 -42.60 45.13
N LEU A 5 11.93 -42.42 43.82
CA LEU A 5 11.01 -41.55 43.08
C LEU A 5 9.59 -42.17 43.14
N LYS A 6 8.63 -41.48 43.75
CA LYS A 6 7.20 -41.84 43.68
C LYS A 6 6.65 -41.36 42.34
N LEU A 7 6.36 -42.29 41.44
CA LEU A 7 5.45 -42.06 40.32
C LEU A 7 4.04 -41.85 40.86
N LEU A 8 3.45 -40.69 40.57
CA LEU A 8 2.01 -40.46 40.64
C LEU A 8 1.47 -40.62 39.21
N SER A 9 0.83 -41.76 38.98
CA SER A 9 -0.01 -42.04 37.82
C SER A 9 -1.20 -41.09 37.82
N SER A 10 -1.25 -40.17 36.87
CA SER A 10 -2.49 -39.48 36.49
C SER A 10 -2.92 -40.06 35.15
N ALA A 11 -4.04 -40.78 35.17
CA ALA A 11 -4.66 -41.37 34.00
C ALA A 11 -5.00 -40.28 32.98
N LEU A 12 -4.42 -40.38 31.78
CA LEU A 12 -4.83 -39.60 30.63
C LEU A 12 -6.15 -40.18 30.12
N LEU A 13 -7.27 -39.55 30.47
CA LEU A 13 -8.54 -39.80 29.80
C LEU A 13 -8.38 -39.43 28.32
N PHE A 14 -8.43 -40.42 27.43
CA PHE A 14 -8.63 -40.20 26.01
C PHE A 14 -10.03 -39.61 25.81
N PHE A 15 -10.14 -38.29 25.76
CA PHE A 15 -11.27 -37.65 25.09
C PHE A 15 -10.93 -37.59 23.61
N THR A 16 -11.50 -38.52 22.84
CA THR A 16 -11.66 -38.37 21.40
C THR A 16 -12.57 -37.17 21.15
N LEU A 17 -12.01 -35.95 21.07
CA LEU A 17 -12.70 -34.86 20.40
C LEU A 17 -12.70 -35.19 18.91
N GLY A 18 -13.78 -35.84 18.48
CA GLY A 18 -14.18 -35.81 17.08
C GLY A 18 -14.22 -34.35 16.65
N THR A 19 -13.40 -34.02 15.65
CA THR A 19 -13.49 -32.77 14.94
C THR A 19 -14.85 -32.73 14.25
N PHE A 20 -15.85 -32.15 14.92
CA PHE A 20 -16.97 -31.57 14.20
C PHE A 20 -16.40 -30.42 13.37
N PHE A 21 -16.05 -30.74 12.12
CA PHE A 21 -16.16 -29.76 11.06
C PHE A 21 -17.60 -29.27 11.08
N VAL A 22 -17.83 -28.10 11.66
CA VAL A 22 -18.98 -27.30 11.26
C VAL A 22 -18.55 -26.73 9.91
N PRO A 23 -19.05 -27.25 8.76
CA PRO A 23 -18.87 -26.51 7.53
C PRO A 23 -19.44 -25.12 7.80
N PHE A 24 -18.70 -24.07 7.44
CA PHE A 24 -19.31 -22.76 7.25
C PHE A 24 -20.42 -22.98 6.22
N SER A 25 -21.66 -23.12 6.70
CA SER A 25 -22.80 -23.12 5.81
C SER A 25 -22.74 -21.79 5.06
N ALA A 26 -22.68 -21.85 3.74
CA ALA A 26 -23.17 -20.73 2.93
C ALA A 26 -24.52 -20.37 3.53
N GLY A 27 -24.66 -19.15 4.06
CA GLY A 27 -25.83 -18.76 4.84
C GLY A 27 -27.11 -19.23 4.16
N ALA A 28 -27.92 -20.03 4.85
CA ALA A 28 -29.07 -20.68 4.27
C ALA A 28 -29.96 -19.64 3.56
N VAL A 29 -30.22 -19.85 2.27
CA VAL A 29 -31.20 -19.07 1.51
C VAL A 29 -32.58 -19.50 2.02
N ALA A 30 -33.26 -18.64 2.76
CA ALA A 30 -34.64 -18.96 3.16
C ALA A 30 -35.50 -18.95 1.89
N PRO A 31 -36.21 -20.04 1.54
CA PRO A 31 -36.96 -20.12 0.29
C PRO A 31 -38.08 -19.06 0.26
N GLY A 32 -38.18 -18.36 -0.87
CA GLY A 32 -39.23 -17.37 -1.12
C GLY A 32 -38.83 -15.89 -0.95
N TYR A 33 -37.56 -15.58 -0.67
CA TYR A 33 -37.02 -14.22 -0.71
C TYR A 33 -36.04 -14.06 -1.87
N THR A 34 -36.44 -13.33 -2.92
CA THR A 34 -35.57 -12.93 -4.04
C THR A 34 -35.96 -11.54 -4.51
N ALA A 35 -34.99 -10.80 -5.06
CA ALA A 35 -35.18 -9.42 -5.50
C ALA A 35 -34.65 -9.20 -6.91
N GLU A 36 -35.10 -8.13 -7.54
CA GLU A 36 -34.52 -7.58 -8.77
C GLU A 36 -34.35 -6.06 -8.58
N ILE A 37 -33.18 -5.52 -8.91
CA ILE A 37 -32.95 -4.07 -8.87
C ILE A 37 -33.54 -3.45 -10.13
N VAL A 38 -34.59 -2.65 -9.98
CA VAL A 38 -35.34 -2.07 -11.10
C VAL A 38 -34.77 -0.71 -11.51
N LYS A 39 -34.47 0.13 -10.53
CA LYS A 39 -33.97 1.50 -10.78
C LYS A 39 -32.97 1.92 -9.72
N LYS A 40 -31.99 2.71 -10.15
CA LYS A 40 -30.97 3.32 -9.29
C LYS A 40 -30.92 4.81 -9.59
N SER A 41 -30.68 5.65 -8.58
CA SER A 41 -30.50 7.10 -8.74
C SER A 41 -29.18 7.50 -9.43
N TYR A 42 -28.43 6.55 -9.99
CA TYR A 42 -27.18 6.74 -10.71
C TYR A 42 -27.10 5.76 -11.90
N ASN A 43 -26.47 6.20 -13.00
CA ASN A 43 -26.24 5.40 -14.21
C ASN A 43 -24.75 5.20 -14.54
N SER A 44 -23.85 5.91 -13.86
CA SER A 44 -22.39 5.87 -14.04
C SER A 44 -21.66 6.14 -12.72
N THR A 45 -20.33 6.30 -12.79
CA THR A 45 -19.50 6.74 -11.66
C THR A 45 -20.00 8.06 -11.08
N VAL A 46 -20.16 8.11 -9.75
CA VAL A 46 -20.66 9.27 -9.01
C VAL A 46 -19.50 10.05 -8.42
N SER A 47 -19.39 11.34 -8.73
CA SER A 47 -18.35 12.19 -8.16
C SER A 47 -18.78 12.82 -6.84
N LEU A 48 -17.94 12.70 -5.81
CA LEU A 48 -18.18 13.29 -4.49
C LEU A 48 -17.00 14.17 -4.06
N ILE A 49 -17.30 15.24 -3.34
CA ILE A 49 -16.29 16.06 -2.66
C ILE A 49 -15.93 15.36 -1.35
N PRO A 50 -14.63 15.30 -0.96
CA PRO A 50 -14.22 14.86 0.37
C PRO A 50 -15.10 15.37 1.50
N GLY A 51 -15.49 14.45 2.39
CA GLY A 51 -16.29 14.74 3.57
C GLY A 51 -17.76 15.10 3.30
N LYS A 52 -18.17 15.33 2.04
CA LYS A 52 -19.57 15.62 1.68
C LYS A 52 -20.38 14.34 1.53
N ALA A 53 -21.67 14.43 1.85
CA ALA A 53 -22.60 13.32 1.72
C ALA A 53 -23.59 13.55 0.57
N ILE A 54 -23.98 12.47 -0.10
CA ILE A 54 -25.04 12.44 -1.11
C ILE A 54 -26.08 11.39 -0.71
N THR A 55 -27.34 11.60 -1.12
CA THR A 55 -28.41 10.61 -0.91
C THR A 55 -28.66 9.81 -2.17
N PHE A 56 -28.81 8.50 -2.00
CA PHE A 56 -29.12 7.53 -3.04
C PHE A 56 -30.51 6.94 -2.83
N GLU A 57 -31.18 6.63 -3.94
CA GLU A 57 -32.44 5.91 -3.97
C GLU A 57 -32.33 4.71 -4.90
N VAL A 58 -32.82 3.56 -4.42
CA VAL A 58 -32.87 2.31 -5.18
C VAL A 58 -34.28 1.73 -5.10
N GLU A 59 -34.82 1.39 -6.26
CA GLU A 59 -36.09 0.71 -6.43
C GLU A 59 -35.84 -0.78 -6.66
N ILE A 60 -36.50 -1.61 -5.86
CA ILE A 60 -36.34 -3.06 -5.83
C ILE A 60 -37.69 -3.74 -6.01
N LYS A 61 -37.76 -4.71 -6.91
CA LYS A 61 -38.94 -5.57 -7.08
C LYS A 61 -38.79 -6.82 -6.22
N ASN A 62 -39.83 -7.16 -5.47
CA ASN A 62 -39.92 -8.44 -4.80
C ASN A 62 -40.26 -9.53 -5.84
N THR A 63 -39.29 -10.35 -6.22
CA THR A 63 -39.50 -11.47 -7.16
C THR A 63 -39.74 -12.80 -6.45
N GLY A 64 -39.72 -12.79 -5.11
CA GLY A 64 -39.94 -13.96 -4.27
C GLY A 64 -41.42 -14.29 -4.08
N THR A 65 -41.70 -15.25 -3.22
CA THR A 65 -43.06 -15.71 -2.90
C THR A 65 -43.56 -15.20 -1.55
N LYS A 66 -42.71 -14.53 -0.76
CA LYS A 66 -43.06 -13.97 0.56
C LYS A 66 -43.26 -12.46 0.48
N THR A 67 -44.33 -11.96 1.09
CA THR A 67 -44.52 -10.53 1.32
C THR A 67 -43.46 -10.00 2.28
N TRP A 68 -42.74 -8.97 1.87
CA TRP A 68 -41.74 -8.28 2.69
C TRP A 68 -42.42 -7.32 3.66
N SER A 69 -41.75 -7.02 4.78
CA SER A 69 -42.22 -6.07 5.79
C SER A 69 -41.08 -5.16 6.24
N ASN A 70 -41.41 -3.92 6.64
CA ASN A 70 -40.47 -3.00 7.29
C ASN A 70 -40.63 -2.95 8.82
N SER A 71 -41.36 -3.84 9.46
CA SER A 71 -41.59 -3.75 10.92
C SER A 71 -41.60 -5.10 11.62
N SER A 72 -41.76 -6.19 10.86
CA SER A 72 -41.62 -7.54 11.37
C SER A 72 -40.20 -7.84 11.88
N ARG A 73 -40.05 -8.95 12.61
CA ARG A 73 -38.76 -9.48 13.06
C ARG A 73 -37.74 -9.64 11.91
N ASN A 74 -38.20 -10.00 10.71
CA ASN A 74 -37.36 -10.26 9.54
C ASN A 74 -37.49 -9.13 8.52
N TYR A 75 -37.47 -7.88 8.99
CA TYR A 75 -37.66 -6.74 8.11
C TYR A 75 -36.60 -6.66 7.02
N ILE A 76 -36.91 -5.99 5.91
CA ILE A 76 -35.94 -5.84 4.81
C ILE A 76 -35.01 -4.66 5.08
N SER A 77 -33.71 -4.93 5.03
CA SER A 77 -32.66 -3.92 5.21
C SER A 77 -31.56 -4.04 4.16
N LEU A 78 -30.89 -2.92 3.91
CA LEU A 78 -29.69 -2.86 3.10
C LEU A 78 -28.48 -3.00 4.02
N TYR A 79 -27.49 -3.78 3.62
CA TYR A 79 -26.18 -3.88 4.28
C TYR A 79 -25.08 -3.34 3.39
N ALA A 80 -24.13 -2.63 4.00
CA ALA A 80 -22.88 -2.25 3.36
C ALA A 80 -21.78 -3.30 3.67
N ASP A 81 -21.13 -3.81 2.63
CA ASP A 81 -19.95 -4.67 2.81
C ASP A 81 -18.69 -3.84 3.09
N GLY A 82 -17.54 -4.50 3.31
CA GLY A 82 -16.28 -3.85 3.71
C GLY A 82 -15.96 -2.54 2.97
N ALA A 83 -16.10 -2.52 1.64
CA ALA A 83 -15.83 -1.31 0.84
C ALA A 83 -17.02 -0.32 0.84
N GLY A 84 -18.26 -0.77 1.06
CA GLY A 84 -19.39 0.13 1.29
C GLY A 84 -19.32 0.87 2.64
N ARG A 85 -18.73 0.26 3.68
CA ARG A 85 -18.67 0.81 5.06
C ARG A 85 -17.82 2.06 5.21
N GLN A 86 -16.85 2.30 4.32
CA GLN A 86 -16.06 3.53 4.33
C GLN A 86 -16.88 4.78 3.97
N PHE A 87 -18.08 4.59 3.41
CA PHE A 87 -19.02 5.64 3.05
C PHE A 87 -20.09 5.88 4.11
N LYS A 88 -19.88 5.39 5.34
CA LYS A 88 -20.86 5.47 6.41
C LYS A 88 -21.26 6.92 6.66
N HIS A 89 -22.57 7.17 6.65
CA HIS A 89 -23.16 8.44 7.05
C HIS A 89 -23.88 8.28 8.39
N ASN A 90 -24.00 9.37 9.16
CA ASN A 90 -24.65 9.36 10.47
C ASN A 90 -26.15 9.03 10.43
N PHE A 91 -26.78 9.10 9.25
CA PHE A 91 -28.20 8.77 9.04
C PHE A 91 -28.44 7.29 8.70
N TRP A 92 -27.41 6.44 8.79
CA TRP A 92 -27.59 5.01 8.61
C TRP A 92 -28.43 4.40 9.73
N HIS A 93 -29.31 3.46 9.39
CA HIS A 93 -30.19 2.79 10.35
C HIS A 93 -29.39 2.08 11.46
N LYS A 94 -28.27 1.41 11.10
CA LYS A 94 -27.27 0.87 12.03
C LYS A 94 -25.87 1.01 11.44
N ALA A 95 -24.84 0.68 12.22
CA ALA A 95 -23.44 0.79 11.82
C ALA A 95 -23.09 0.12 10.47
N GLU A 96 -23.79 -0.96 10.11
CA GLU A 96 -23.58 -1.70 8.87
C GLU A 96 -24.81 -1.71 7.95
N GLN A 97 -25.89 -1.04 8.35
CA GLN A 97 -27.18 -1.04 7.65
C GLN A 97 -27.52 0.39 7.19
N PRO A 98 -27.23 0.76 5.93
CA PRO A 98 -27.50 2.12 5.45
C PRO A 98 -28.97 2.52 5.49
N ALA A 99 -29.86 1.58 5.19
CA ALA A 99 -31.29 1.84 5.16
C ALA A 99 -32.12 0.60 5.45
N LYS A 100 -33.35 0.89 5.84
CA LYS A 100 -34.44 -0.05 5.91
C LYS A 100 -35.43 0.24 4.78
N MET A 101 -36.13 -0.77 4.30
CA MET A 101 -37.18 -0.60 3.30
C MET A 101 -38.25 0.40 3.79
N ILE A 102 -38.70 1.30 2.91
CA ILE A 102 -39.61 2.40 3.27
C ILE A 102 -41.04 1.89 3.45
N GLU A 103 -41.51 1.04 2.55
CA GLU A 103 -42.90 0.57 2.52
C GLU A 103 -43.22 -0.32 3.73
N PRO A 104 -44.40 -0.18 4.34
CA PRO A 104 -44.84 -1.08 5.41
C PRO A 104 -44.77 -2.55 5.02
N THR A 105 -45.20 -2.85 3.78
CA THR A 105 -45.17 -4.19 3.18
C THR A 105 -44.96 -4.11 1.67
N VAL A 106 -44.27 -5.09 1.09
CA VAL A 106 -44.11 -5.24 -0.37
C VAL A 106 -44.48 -6.68 -0.77
N ALA A 107 -45.62 -6.83 -1.44
CA ALA A 107 -46.11 -8.13 -1.91
C ALA A 107 -45.24 -8.69 -3.06
N PRO A 108 -45.26 -10.00 -3.33
CA PRO A 108 -44.68 -10.58 -4.54
C PRO A 108 -45.10 -9.82 -5.80
N GLY A 109 -44.12 -9.43 -6.63
CA GLY A 109 -44.29 -8.64 -7.85
C GLY A 109 -44.35 -7.12 -7.65
N ALA A 110 -44.52 -6.62 -6.41
CA ALA A 110 -44.56 -5.19 -6.10
C ALA A 110 -43.16 -4.59 -5.91
N LEU A 111 -43.10 -3.26 -5.95
CA LEU A 111 -41.88 -2.46 -5.79
C LEU A 111 -41.74 -1.97 -4.35
N GLY A 112 -40.50 -1.95 -3.87
CA GLY A 112 -40.08 -1.31 -2.63
C GLY A 112 -38.94 -0.34 -2.86
N HIS A 113 -38.75 0.59 -1.93
CA HIS A 113 -37.75 1.65 -2.03
C HIS A 113 -36.80 1.65 -0.83
N LEU A 114 -35.54 1.95 -1.14
CA LEU A 114 -34.49 2.21 -0.17
C LEU A 114 -33.93 3.60 -0.40
N LYS A 115 -33.80 4.38 0.67
CA LYS A 115 -33.17 5.71 0.65
C LYS A 115 -32.06 5.76 1.70
N PHE A 116 -30.82 5.99 1.26
CA PHE A 116 -29.65 6.01 2.15
C PHE A 116 -28.65 7.08 1.71
N ALA A 117 -27.93 7.65 2.68
CA ALA A 117 -26.89 8.63 2.42
C ALA A 117 -25.51 7.99 2.46
N LEU A 118 -24.60 8.37 1.57
CA LEU A 118 -23.19 7.98 1.60
C LEU A 118 -22.34 9.22 1.82
N GLN A 119 -21.44 9.18 2.80
CA GLN A 119 -20.46 10.24 3.04
C GLN A 119 -19.15 9.91 2.33
N ALA A 120 -18.63 10.82 1.51
CA ALA A 120 -17.36 10.63 0.87
C ALA A 120 -16.24 10.59 1.92
N PRO A 121 -15.29 9.63 1.85
CA PRO A 121 -14.09 9.69 2.66
C PRO A 121 -13.29 10.96 2.35
N GLU A 122 -12.44 11.40 3.28
CA GLU A 122 -11.57 12.56 3.07
C GLU A 122 -10.46 12.28 2.02
N LEU A 123 -10.17 11.00 1.79
CA LEU A 123 -9.17 10.56 0.82
C LEU A 123 -9.76 10.62 -0.61
N LEU A 124 -9.04 11.28 -1.50
CA LEU A 124 -9.38 11.33 -2.93
C LEU A 124 -9.12 9.96 -3.58
N GLY A 125 -9.93 9.62 -4.59
CA GLY A 125 -9.70 8.40 -5.37
C GLY A 125 -10.96 7.79 -5.97
N LEU A 126 -10.75 6.70 -6.71
CA LEU A 126 -11.83 5.86 -7.21
C LEU A 126 -12.14 4.76 -6.20
N TYR A 127 -13.43 4.58 -5.95
CA TYR A 127 -13.98 3.65 -4.98
C TYR A 127 -15.14 2.88 -5.60
N THR A 128 -15.44 1.71 -5.03
CA THR A 128 -16.64 0.94 -5.34
C THR A 128 -17.33 0.57 -4.03
N ALA A 129 -18.46 1.23 -3.75
CA ALA A 129 -19.28 0.92 -2.57
C ALA A 129 -20.23 -0.23 -2.91
N LYS A 130 -20.21 -1.32 -2.15
CA LYS A 130 -21.04 -2.50 -2.45
C LYS A 130 -22.07 -2.75 -1.35
N PHE A 131 -23.25 -3.19 -1.78
CA PHE A 131 -24.40 -3.37 -0.92
C PHE A 131 -25.11 -4.69 -1.20
N LYS A 132 -25.76 -5.24 -0.16
CA LYS A 132 -26.55 -6.47 -0.23
C LYS A 132 -27.83 -6.31 0.57
N LEU A 133 -28.94 -6.83 0.04
CA LEU A 133 -30.22 -6.85 0.71
C LEU A 133 -30.35 -8.07 1.62
N ALA A 134 -30.94 -7.90 2.80
CA ALA A 134 -31.23 -8.98 3.74
C ALA A 134 -32.66 -8.90 4.27
N ALA A 135 -33.24 -10.06 4.56
CA ALA A 135 -34.29 -10.19 5.55
C ALA A 135 -33.60 -10.46 6.90
N GLU A 136 -33.73 -9.52 7.84
CA GLU A 136 -32.97 -9.54 9.10
C GLU A 136 -33.07 -10.87 9.83
N ASP A 137 -31.94 -11.31 10.37
CA ASP A 137 -31.79 -12.56 11.16
C ASP A 137 -32.35 -13.81 10.47
N LEU A 138 -32.59 -13.76 9.16
CA LEU A 138 -33.16 -14.85 8.38
C LEU A 138 -32.28 -15.22 7.18
N THR A 139 -32.10 -14.30 6.22
CA THR A 139 -31.36 -14.64 4.98
C THR A 139 -30.90 -13.42 4.19
N TRP A 140 -29.84 -13.60 3.40
CA TRP A 140 -29.49 -12.68 2.32
C TRP A 140 -30.44 -12.87 1.14
N ILE A 141 -30.91 -11.79 0.53
CA ILE A 141 -31.88 -11.85 -0.56
C ILE A 141 -31.14 -11.89 -1.91
N PRO A 142 -31.17 -13.03 -2.63
CA PRO A 142 -30.54 -13.13 -3.95
C PRO A 142 -31.14 -12.13 -4.93
N GLY A 143 -30.29 -11.55 -5.79
CA GLY A 143 -30.66 -10.48 -6.73
C GLY A 143 -30.78 -9.08 -6.13
N GLY A 144 -30.64 -8.95 -4.79
CA GLY A 144 -30.61 -7.66 -4.08
C GLY A 144 -29.21 -7.07 -3.86
N ALA A 145 -28.19 -7.52 -4.59
CA ALA A 145 -26.83 -7.01 -4.48
C ALA A 145 -26.51 -6.00 -5.59
N PHE A 146 -25.82 -4.91 -5.25
CA PHE A 146 -25.40 -3.90 -6.23
C PHE A 146 -24.17 -3.11 -5.76
N GLU A 147 -23.53 -2.43 -6.71
CA GLU A 147 -22.33 -1.62 -6.47
C GLU A 147 -22.49 -0.20 -7.02
N ILE A 148 -21.92 0.77 -6.33
CA ILE A 148 -21.86 2.18 -6.71
C ILE A 148 -20.39 2.55 -6.96
N PRO A 149 -19.97 2.80 -8.22
CA PRO A 149 -18.68 3.38 -8.50
C PRO A 149 -18.68 4.86 -8.07
N ILE A 150 -17.72 5.25 -7.24
CA ILE A 150 -17.63 6.60 -6.65
C ILE A 150 -16.23 7.17 -6.92
N ASN A 151 -16.17 8.40 -7.41
CA ASN A 151 -14.94 9.17 -7.56
C ASN A 151 -14.91 10.30 -6.54
N VAL A 152 -14.07 10.20 -5.51
CA VAL A 152 -13.88 11.27 -4.54
C VAL A 152 -12.84 12.24 -5.09
N THR A 153 -13.28 13.46 -5.41
CA THR A 153 -12.49 14.50 -6.09
C THR A 153 -12.82 15.88 -5.52
N ASN A 154 -11.80 16.74 -5.40
CA ASN A 154 -11.99 18.15 -5.03
C ASN A 154 -12.63 18.99 -6.14
N ASN A 155 -12.68 18.45 -7.37
CA ASN A 155 -13.39 19.04 -8.50
C ASN A 155 -14.39 18.01 -9.05
N PRO A 156 -15.60 17.91 -8.48
CA PRO A 156 -16.67 17.17 -9.10
C PRO A 156 -17.13 17.98 -10.32
N SER A 157 -16.69 17.62 -11.53
CA SER A 157 -17.34 18.13 -12.73
C SER A 157 -18.82 17.75 -12.67
N SER A 158 -19.69 18.75 -12.62
CA SER A 158 -21.12 18.55 -12.40
C SER A 158 -21.76 17.77 -13.54
N SER A 159 -22.25 16.56 -13.23
CA SER A 159 -23.51 16.03 -13.75
C SER A 159 -24.07 15.16 -12.62
N SER A 160 -25.02 15.61 -11.80
CA SER A 160 -26.25 16.30 -12.13
C SER A 160 -26.79 16.97 -10.86
N GLN A 161 -27.23 18.23 -10.95
CA GLN A 161 -28.53 18.68 -10.42
C GLN A 161 -28.91 20.02 -11.06
N LEU A 162 -30.10 20.04 -11.66
CA LEU A 162 -31.03 21.15 -11.91
C LEU A 162 -30.49 22.57 -12.25
N SER A 163 -30.71 22.94 -13.52
CA SER A 163 -31.13 24.24 -14.11
C SER A 163 -30.32 25.55 -13.96
N GLN A 164 -30.03 26.15 -15.13
CA GLN A 164 -29.80 27.58 -15.50
C GLN A 164 -28.54 28.27 -14.91
N THR A 165 -27.67 29.02 -15.61
CA THR A 165 -27.66 29.78 -16.89
C THR A 165 -26.21 30.15 -17.29
N ASP A 166 -25.92 30.14 -18.59
CA ASP A 166 -24.88 30.83 -19.42
C ASP A 166 -23.38 30.99 -19.07
N SER A 167 -22.58 30.53 -20.06
CA SER A 167 -21.26 31.00 -20.59
C SER A 167 -19.99 30.81 -19.73
N ALA A 168 -18.88 30.18 -20.16
CA ALA A 168 -18.36 29.80 -21.47
C ALA A 168 -17.63 28.44 -21.43
N VAL A 169 -17.80 27.62 -22.47
CA VAL A 169 -17.24 26.26 -22.55
C VAL A 169 -15.79 26.33 -23.06
N ILE A 170 -14.81 25.96 -22.24
CA ILE A 170 -13.43 25.73 -22.68
C ILE A 170 -13.39 24.34 -23.35
N ALA A 171 -13.16 24.30 -24.66
CA ALA A 171 -13.13 23.05 -25.42
C ALA A 171 -11.92 22.18 -25.02
N SER A 172 -12.15 20.87 -24.82
CA SER A 172 -11.09 19.87 -24.61
C SER A 172 -10.48 19.39 -25.92
N ALA A 173 -9.19 19.06 -25.93
CA ALA A 173 -8.51 18.49 -27.09
C ALA A 173 -9.00 17.05 -27.32
N GLU A 174 -9.81 16.83 -28.36
CA GLU A 174 -10.30 15.51 -28.75
C GLU A 174 -9.11 14.58 -29.11
N ASN A 175 -9.18 13.31 -28.70
CA ASN A 175 -8.13 12.29 -28.89
C ASN A 175 -6.81 12.47 -28.12
N PHE A 176 -6.62 13.56 -27.38
CA PHE A 176 -5.51 13.72 -26.43
C PHE A 176 -5.97 13.38 -25.00
N GLY A 177 -5.08 12.78 -24.21
CA GLY A 177 -5.36 12.47 -22.81
C GLY A 177 -4.08 12.21 -22.04
N ALA A 178 -4.03 12.63 -20.78
CA ALA A 178 -2.86 12.54 -19.93
C ALA A 178 -3.21 11.92 -18.57
N LEU A 179 -2.25 11.23 -17.97
CA LEU A 179 -2.29 10.78 -16.58
C LEU A 179 -1.02 11.23 -15.87
N LYS A 180 -1.11 12.14 -14.90
CA LYS A 180 0.05 12.57 -14.12
C LYS A 180 0.60 11.39 -13.31
N LEU A 181 1.87 11.06 -13.49
CA LEU A 181 2.50 9.94 -12.77
C LEU A 181 3.54 10.43 -11.75
N ILE A 182 4.30 11.46 -12.09
CA ILE A 182 5.43 11.93 -11.27
C ILE A 182 5.63 13.44 -11.37
N GLN A 183 6.18 14.04 -10.31
CA GLN A 183 6.64 15.43 -10.27
C GLN A 183 7.84 15.53 -9.33
N SER A 184 8.78 16.45 -9.58
CA SER A 184 10.00 16.58 -8.78
C SER A 184 9.72 17.12 -7.37
N HIS A 185 8.69 17.96 -7.20
CA HIS A 185 8.33 18.56 -5.92
C HIS A 185 6.80 18.62 -5.74
N SER A 186 6.33 18.50 -4.50
CA SER A 186 4.91 18.67 -4.15
C SER A 186 4.54 20.07 -3.66
N ASN A 187 5.56 20.87 -3.30
CA ASN A 187 5.51 22.29 -2.98
C ASN A 187 6.92 22.88 -3.21
N LEU A 188 7.03 24.19 -3.39
CA LEU A 188 8.29 24.90 -3.55
C LEU A 188 8.43 26.02 -2.53
N ASN A 189 9.61 26.15 -1.94
CA ASN A 189 9.99 27.31 -1.13
C ASN A 189 11.20 27.96 -1.81
N LEU A 190 11.07 29.20 -2.26
CA LEU A 190 12.10 29.94 -2.98
C LEU A 190 12.50 31.21 -2.23
N GLY A 191 13.78 31.51 -2.20
CA GLY A 191 14.30 32.84 -1.88
C GLY A 191 14.08 33.82 -3.03
N ALA A 192 14.14 35.12 -2.72
CA ALA A 192 14.09 36.16 -3.75
C ALA A 192 15.28 36.01 -4.73
N GLY A 193 14.96 35.84 -6.02
CA GLY A 193 15.90 35.58 -7.12
C GLY A 193 16.33 34.12 -7.29
N GLU A 194 15.90 33.21 -6.39
CA GLU A 194 16.28 31.79 -6.45
C GLU A 194 15.62 31.10 -7.66
N LYS A 195 16.41 30.30 -8.38
CA LYS A 195 15.97 29.52 -9.54
C LYS A 195 15.92 28.04 -9.21
N ILE A 196 14.86 27.35 -9.62
CA ILE A 196 14.74 25.89 -9.52
C ILE A 196 14.17 25.29 -10.80
N THR A 197 14.67 24.13 -11.21
CA THR A 197 14.07 23.35 -12.31
C THR A 197 12.97 22.43 -11.76
N PHE A 198 11.74 22.66 -12.20
CA PHE A 198 10.61 21.78 -11.94
C PHE A 198 10.45 20.77 -13.09
N ARG A 199 10.22 19.50 -12.73
CA ARG A 199 10.00 18.41 -13.68
C ARG A 199 8.69 17.73 -13.36
N VAL A 200 7.85 17.53 -14.37
CA VAL A 200 6.61 16.76 -14.27
C VAL A 200 6.50 15.76 -15.42
N GLY A 201 5.98 14.58 -15.11
CA GLY A 201 5.79 13.48 -16.06
C GLY A 201 4.33 13.06 -16.16
N PHE A 202 3.81 13.02 -17.39
CA PHE A 202 2.46 12.56 -17.70
C PHE A 202 2.52 11.38 -18.67
N LYS A 203 1.78 10.30 -18.36
CA LYS A 203 1.56 9.22 -19.32
C LYS A 203 0.57 9.68 -20.36
N ASN A 204 0.90 9.55 -21.64
CA ASN A 204 -0.05 9.76 -22.73
C ASN A 204 -1.05 8.60 -22.71
N ILE A 205 -2.33 8.91 -22.49
CA ILE A 205 -3.45 7.96 -22.55
C ILE A 205 -4.41 8.29 -23.71
N GLY A 206 -4.07 9.30 -24.51
CA GLY A 206 -4.76 9.67 -25.75
C GLY A 206 -4.38 8.75 -26.90
N LYS A 207 -5.03 8.93 -28.03
CA LYS A 207 -4.76 8.20 -29.28
C LYS A 207 -3.65 8.86 -30.09
N GLU A 208 -3.48 10.18 -29.98
CA GLU A 208 -2.47 10.96 -30.70
C GLU A 208 -1.11 10.95 -30.00
N ASN A 209 -0.02 10.88 -30.78
CA ASN A 209 1.34 11.07 -30.27
C ASN A 209 1.56 12.55 -29.93
N TRP A 210 2.14 12.83 -28.76
CA TRP A 210 2.53 14.19 -28.40
C TRP A 210 3.85 14.53 -29.05
N THR A 211 3.93 15.66 -29.73
CA THR A 211 5.15 16.10 -30.43
C THR A 211 5.72 17.37 -29.83
N THR A 212 6.96 17.70 -30.19
CA THR A 212 7.62 18.95 -29.78
C THR A 212 7.32 20.13 -30.71
N SER A 213 6.69 19.87 -31.86
CA SER A 213 6.32 20.86 -32.89
C SER A 213 5.16 20.35 -33.76
N GLY A 214 4.56 21.21 -34.58
CA GLY A 214 3.42 20.87 -35.43
C GLY A 214 2.08 20.83 -34.70
N GLU A 215 1.06 20.25 -35.35
CA GLU A 215 -0.33 20.27 -34.87
C GLU A 215 -0.56 19.49 -33.57
N ASN A 216 0.23 18.45 -33.33
CA ASN A 216 0.15 17.60 -32.14
C ASN A 216 1.08 18.06 -31.00
N ASN A 217 1.58 19.30 -31.04
CA ASN A 217 2.45 19.77 -29.98
C ASN A 217 1.72 19.87 -28.64
N VAL A 218 2.37 19.42 -27.57
CA VAL A 218 1.80 19.51 -26.23
C VAL A 218 2.62 20.45 -25.38
N LYS A 219 1.98 21.51 -24.91
CA LYS A 219 2.55 22.52 -24.02
C LYS A 219 2.02 22.34 -22.61
N LEU A 220 2.84 22.68 -21.62
CA LEU A 220 2.39 22.86 -20.24
C LEU A 220 2.25 24.36 -19.99
N CYS A 221 1.08 24.81 -19.56
CA CYS A 221 0.76 26.23 -19.40
C CYS A 221 -0.06 26.49 -18.12
N VAL A 222 -0.18 27.72 -17.66
CA VAL A 222 -0.96 28.07 -16.46
C VAL A 222 -2.46 28.18 -16.81
N SER A 223 -3.34 27.58 -15.98
CA SER A 223 -4.77 27.42 -16.26
C SER A 223 -5.60 28.69 -16.18
N ASP A 224 -5.18 29.63 -15.34
CA ASP A 224 -5.90 30.87 -15.05
C ASP A 224 -5.09 32.08 -15.54
N LYS A 225 -5.76 33.22 -15.78
CA LYS A 225 -5.10 34.52 -16.02
C LYS A 225 -4.50 35.10 -14.72
N ILE A 226 -3.78 34.28 -13.96
CA ILE A 226 -2.99 34.70 -12.81
C ILE A 226 -1.65 35.19 -13.35
N SER A 227 -1.16 36.33 -12.86
CA SER A 227 0.16 36.81 -13.26
C SER A 227 1.23 35.77 -12.85
N THR A 228 2.03 35.37 -13.82
CA THR A 228 3.17 34.46 -13.61
C THR A 228 4.43 35.20 -13.19
N ASP A 229 4.43 36.54 -13.21
CA ASP A 229 5.58 37.38 -12.84
C ASP A 229 6.21 37.03 -11.48
N PRO A 230 5.47 36.57 -10.45
CA PRO A 230 6.07 36.19 -9.18
C PRO A 230 7.04 35.01 -9.24
N PHE A 231 6.88 34.07 -10.17
CA PHE A 231 7.65 32.82 -10.22
C PHE A 231 8.15 32.44 -11.62
N ARG A 232 7.85 33.23 -12.65
CA ARG A 232 8.23 32.96 -14.05
C ARG A 232 9.74 33.11 -14.24
N ALA A 233 10.37 32.08 -14.76
CA ALA A 233 11.74 32.17 -15.25
C ALA A 233 11.79 32.82 -16.65
N THR A 234 12.89 33.50 -16.98
CA THR A 234 13.04 34.24 -18.24
C THR A 234 13.15 33.34 -19.48
N ASN A 235 13.32 32.03 -19.30
CA ASN A 235 13.45 31.03 -20.37
C ASN A 235 12.14 30.30 -20.71
N TRP A 236 11.01 30.73 -20.17
CA TRP A 236 9.70 30.18 -20.55
C TRP A 236 9.42 30.45 -22.03
N ILE A 237 8.81 29.47 -22.72
CA ILE A 237 8.50 29.61 -24.15
C ILE A 237 7.46 30.73 -24.41
N GLU A 238 6.55 30.97 -23.47
CA GLU A 238 5.57 32.05 -23.48
C GLU A 238 5.29 32.50 -22.03
N THR A 239 4.65 33.67 -21.86
CA THR A 239 4.40 34.23 -20.52
C THR A 239 3.67 33.28 -19.58
N ASN A 240 2.74 32.48 -20.10
CA ASN A 240 1.95 31.51 -19.35
C ASN A 240 2.29 30.05 -19.69
N CYS A 241 3.22 29.79 -20.61
CA CYS A 241 3.62 28.45 -20.98
C CYS A 241 5.11 28.27 -20.70
N PRO A 242 5.49 27.57 -19.62
CA PRO A 242 6.89 27.28 -19.35
C PRO A 242 7.58 26.49 -20.45
N VAL A 243 6.93 25.46 -20.99
CA VAL A 243 7.64 24.44 -21.78
C VAL A 243 6.72 23.60 -22.67
N ILE A 244 7.32 22.96 -23.67
CA ILE A 244 6.75 21.92 -24.54
C ILE A 244 7.25 20.55 -24.05
N VAL A 245 6.55 19.47 -24.37
CA VAL A 245 7.04 18.11 -24.09
C VAL A 245 8.49 17.92 -24.58
N SER A 246 9.32 17.22 -23.80
CA SER A 246 10.78 17.13 -24.05
C SER A 246 11.15 16.26 -25.25
N SER A 247 10.28 15.33 -25.64
CA SER A 247 10.45 14.41 -26.76
C SER A 247 9.10 13.92 -27.25
N GLU A 248 9.06 13.30 -28.43
CA GLU A 248 7.86 12.63 -28.90
C GLU A 248 7.39 11.58 -27.86
N THR A 249 6.09 11.57 -27.57
CA THR A 249 5.49 10.68 -26.56
C THR A 249 4.31 9.95 -27.18
N THR A 250 4.52 8.68 -27.52
CA THR A 250 3.47 7.82 -28.08
C THR A 250 2.45 7.40 -27.01
N SER A 251 1.27 6.94 -27.45
CA SER A 251 0.25 6.45 -26.52
C SER A 251 0.79 5.35 -25.61
N GLY A 252 0.57 5.49 -24.30
CA GLY A 252 1.08 4.58 -23.28
C GLY A 252 2.46 4.94 -22.72
N GLN A 253 3.20 5.87 -23.33
CA GLN A 253 4.53 6.30 -22.88
C GLN A 253 4.47 7.54 -21.97
N LEU A 254 5.57 7.80 -21.27
CA LEU A 254 5.72 8.91 -20.34
C LEU A 254 6.39 10.11 -21.02
N GLY A 255 5.68 11.22 -21.10
CA GLY A 255 6.19 12.51 -21.59
C GLY A 255 6.63 13.39 -20.43
N PHE A 256 7.76 14.09 -20.59
CA PHE A 256 8.35 14.95 -19.57
C PHE A 256 8.30 16.43 -19.94
N PHE A 257 8.05 17.26 -18.95
CA PHE A 257 8.07 18.73 -19.04
C PHE A 257 9.03 19.24 -17.97
N ASN A 258 10.14 19.85 -18.41
CA ASN A 258 11.19 20.37 -17.55
C ASN A 258 11.28 21.88 -17.74
N PHE A 259 11.08 22.67 -16.70
CA PHE A 259 11.11 24.13 -16.81
C PHE A 259 11.57 24.79 -15.52
N ASP A 260 12.12 25.99 -15.64
CA ASP A 260 12.62 26.72 -14.48
C ASP A 260 11.54 27.62 -13.87
N LEU A 261 11.61 27.79 -12.56
CA LEU A 261 10.84 28.78 -11.79
C LEU A 261 11.85 29.71 -11.11
N THR A 262 11.54 31.01 -11.02
CA THR A 262 12.40 32.01 -10.38
C THR A 262 11.59 32.82 -9.37
N GLY A 263 11.94 32.77 -8.09
CA GLY A 263 11.20 33.47 -7.04
C GLY A 263 11.39 35.00 -7.12
N ALA A 264 10.54 35.71 -7.87
CA ALA A 264 10.69 37.15 -8.11
C ALA A 264 9.91 38.02 -7.11
N VAL A 265 8.70 37.60 -6.71
CA VAL A 265 7.82 38.39 -5.82
C VAL A 265 7.43 37.57 -4.59
N LYS A 266 7.71 38.10 -3.40
CA LYS A 266 7.39 37.47 -2.11
C LYS A 266 5.88 37.15 -2.00
N GLY A 267 5.55 35.96 -1.52
CA GLY A 267 4.16 35.55 -1.28
C GLY A 267 3.98 34.05 -1.34
N ASP A 268 2.79 33.59 -0.97
CA ASP A 268 2.35 32.20 -1.12
C ASP A 268 1.39 32.11 -2.31
N TYR A 269 1.71 31.24 -3.25
CA TYR A 269 1.01 31.05 -4.51
C TYR A 269 0.60 29.59 -4.64
N LYS A 270 -0.54 29.34 -5.29
CA LYS A 270 -0.98 28.00 -5.66
C LYS A 270 -1.39 28.03 -7.12
N ILE A 271 -0.60 27.36 -7.96
CA ILE A 271 -0.67 27.50 -9.41
C ILE A 271 -1.00 26.15 -10.05
N ASP A 272 -1.96 26.16 -10.96
CA ASP A 272 -2.32 25.00 -11.76
C ASP A 272 -1.65 25.13 -13.13
N PHE A 273 -0.76 24.19 -13.44
CA PHE A 273 -0.27 23.99 -14.79
C PHE A 273 -1.09 22.91 -15.49
N ILE A 274 -1.53 23.20 -16.71
CA ILE A 274 -2.38 22.40 -17.56
C ILE A 274 -1.68 22.05 -18.87
N LEU A 275 -1.82 20.80 -19.30
CA LEU A 275 -1.42 20.41 -20.64
C LEU A 275 -2.41 20.95 -21.66
N MET A 276 -1.89 21.56 -22.71
CA MET A 276 -2.66 22.11 -23.81
C MET A 276 -2.12 21.65 -25.15
N ASN A 277 -3.03 21.42 -26.08
CA ASN A 277 -2.75 21.24 -27.50
C ASN A 277 -3.64 22.22 -28.30
N GLN A 278 -3.05 23.02 -29.18
CA GLN A 278 -3.74 24.02 -30.00
C GLN A 278 -4.74 24.92 -29.21
N GLY A 279 -4.37 25.32 -28.00
CA GLY A 279 -5.21 26.16 -27.13
C GLY A 279 -6.38 25.44 -26.44
N LYS A 280 -6.49 24.12 -26.61
CA LYS A 280 -7.46 23.26 -25.92
C LYS A 280 -6.80 22.48 -24.80
N ILE A 281 -7.54 22.26 -23.71
CA ILE A 281 -7.04 21.53 -22.54
C ILE A 281 -7.01 20.03 -22.83
N ILE A 282 -5.90 19.37 -22.47
CA ILE A 282 -5.77 17.91 -22.50
C ILE A 282 -6.28 17.34 -21.17
N SER A 283 -7.28 16.47 -21.24
CA SER A 283 -7.89 15.85 -20.06
C SER A 283 -6.86 15.07 -19.23
N GLY A 284 -6.91 15.25 -17.89
CA GLY A 284 -5.99 14.60 -16.94
C GLY A 284 -4.56 15.17 -16.91
N GLY A 285 -4.30 16.24 -17.67
CA GLY A 285 -3.00 16.92 -17.76
C GLY A 285 -2.81 18.07 -16.77
N VAL A 286 -3.34 18.00 -15.55
CA VAL A 286 -3.27 19.10 -14.57
C VAL A 286 -2.26 18.79 -13.46
N VAL A 287 -1.43 19.78 -13.10
CA VAL A 287 -0.55 19.75 -11.94
C VAL A 287 -0.66 21.04 -11.13
N THR A 288 -1.17 20.91 -9.91
CA THR A 288 -1.21 21.98 -8.90
C THR A 288 0.09 22.04 -8.12
N LEU A 289 0.71 23.21 -8.06
CA LEU A 289 1.97 23.47 -7.36
C LEU A 289 1.83 24.65 -6.38
N PRO A 290 1.88 24.40 -5.07
CA PRO A 290 2.09 25.44 -4.06
C PRO A 290 3.53 25.99 -4.13
N ILE A 291 3.71 27.31 -4.11
CA ILE A 291 4.99 28.01 -4.17
C ILE A 291 5.00 29.12 -3.11
N SER A 292 5.97 29.10 -2.20
CA SER A 292 6.19 30.14 -1.18
C SER A 292 7.49 30.87 -1.49
N ILE A 293 7.46 32.21 -1.58
CA ILE A 293 8.63 33.05 -1.89
C ILE A 293 8.92 33.97 -0.70
N SER A 294 10.16 33.96 -0.20
CA SER A 294 10.59 34.74 0.97
C SER A 294 11.53 35.91 0.62
N SER A 295 11.48 37.00 1.40
CA SER A 295 12.37 38.16 1.29
C SER A 295 13.67 37.90 2.05
N SER A 296 14.77 37.62 1.35
CA SER A 296 16.00 37.07 1.93
C SER A 296 16.64 37.93 3.03
N GLY A 297 17.15 37.26 4.07
CA GLY A 297 18.07 37.82 5.06
C GLY A 297 19.08 36.74 5.50
N VAL A 298 20.36 37.04 5.33
CA VAL A 298 21.55 36.21 5.54
C VAL A 298 21.53 35.40 6.85
N VAL A 299 21.71 34.08 6.75
CA VAL A 299 22.46 33.30 7.74
C VAL A 299 23.65 32.71 7.00
N ALA A 300 24.84 33.03 7.49
CA ALA A 300 26.13 32.63 6.93
C ALA A 300 26.20 31.10 6.73
N PRO A 301 26.94 30.65 5.69
CA PRO A 301 26.93 29.27 5.27
C PRO A 301 27.60 28.42 6.35
N ILE A 302 26.85 27.48 6.94
CA ILE A 302 27.49 26.23 7.33
C ILE A 302 27.90 25.61 6.00
N VAL A 303 29.20 25.60 5.73
CA VAL A 303 29.80 24.75 4.72
C VAL A 303 29.45 23.32 5.11
N LYS A 304 28.30 22.83 4.66
CA LYS A 304 28.20 21.46 4.19
C LYS A 304 28.50 21.55 2.71
N SER A 305 29.60 20.91 2.34
CA SER A 305 29.89 20.50 0.98
C SER A 305 28.61 20.27 0.21
N GLU A 306 28.55 20.77 -1.02
CA GLU A 306 27.60 20.30 -2.03
C GLU A 306 27.75 18.79 -2.17
N GLU A 307 27.04 18.04 -1.34
CA GLU A 307 26.57 16.73 -1.73
C GLU A 307 25.46 17.03 -2.73
N THR A 308 25.75 16.80 -4.02
CA THR A 308 24.74 16.34 -4.99
C THR A 308 23.59 15.68 -4.25
N PRO A 309 22.29 15.98 -4.48
CA PRO A 309 21.21 15.35 -3.74
C PRO A 309 21.43 13.84 -3.76
N VAL A 310 21.97 13.33 -2.65
CA VAL A 310 22.29 11.93 -2.52
C VAL A 310 20.91 11.30 -2.63
N PRO A 311 20.67 10.38 -3.58
CA PRO A 311 19.43 9.61 -3.56
C PRO A 311 19.24 9.17 -2.11
N LEU A 312 18.17 9.64 -1.44
CA LEU A 312 17.94 9.36 -0.01
C LEU A 312 18.27 7.90 0.18
N ALA A 313 19.36 7.60 0.91
CA ALA A 313 20.02 6.30 0.77
C ALA A 313 18.96 5.21 0.93
N ASN A 314 18.97 4.15 0.12
CA ASN A 314 17.97 3.09 0.25
C ASN A 314 18.16 2.27 1.56
N GLY A 315 19.01 2.75 2.47
CA GLY A 315 19.51 2.04 3.62
C GLY A 315 20.52 0.95 3.23
N PRO A 316 21.01 0.18 4.21
CA PRO A 316 21.92 -0.92 3.96
C PRO A 316 21.21 -2.07 3.22
N THR A 317 22.00 -2.94 2.59
CA THR A 317 21.49 -4.17 1.99
C THR A 317 21.03 -5.16 3.07
N MET A 318 19.80 -5.63 2.93
CA MET A 318 19.18 -6.69 3.72
C MET A 318 19.25 -8.02 2.98
N ARG A 319 19.41 -9.11 3.73
CA ARG A 319 19.33 -10.48 3.21
C ARG A 319 18.18 -11.20 3.90
N ILE A 320 17.16 -11.58 3.15
CA ILE A 320 15.91 -12.14 3.66
C ILE A 320 15.75 -13.58 3.18
N GLY A 321 15.73 -14.54 4.11
CA GLY A 321 15.44 -15.93 3.80
C GLY A 321 13.97 -16.10 3.42
N LEU A 322 13.69 -16.42 2.15
CA LEU A 322 12.32 -16.59 1.65
C LEU A 322 11.75 -17.94 2.06
N PHE A 323 12.43 -19.02 1.67
CA PHE A 323 12.07 -20.40 2.00
C PHE A 323 13.26 -21.33 1.79
N SER A 324 13.16 -22.56 2.31
CA SER A 324 14.09 -23.65 1.98
C SER A 324 13.43 -24.66 1.04
N THR A 325 14.20 -25.28 0.16
CA THR A 325 13.71 -26.24 -0.82
C THR A 325 14.71 -27.38 -1.07
N THR A 326 14.24 -28.52 -1.53
CA THR A 326 15.08 -29.57 -2.17
C THR A 326 14.93 -29.58 -3.69
N ASP A 327 13.91 -28.89 -4.18
CA ASP A 327 13.53 -28.88 -5.59
C ASP A 327 14.25 -27.75 -6.34
N GLN A 328 14.24 -27.86 -7.66
CA GLN A 328 14.69 -26.78 -8.53
C GLN A 328 13.84 -25.52 -8.34
N VAL A 329 14.47 -24.35 -8.47
CA VAL A 329 13.80 -23.04 -8.47
C VAL A 329 13.77 -22.50 -9.89
N ILE A 330 12.62 -21.96 -10.31
CA ILE A 330 12.42 -21.35 -11.62
C ILE A 330 12.28 -19.84 -11.43
N ILE A 331 13.18 -19.06 -12.02
CA ILE A 331 13.25 -17.61 -11.87
C ILE A 331 13.07 -16.95 -13.23
N SER A 332 12.20 -15.95 -13.30
CA SER A 332 12.02 -15.11 -14.49
C SER A 332 11.96 -13.63 -14.11
N SER A 333 12.11 -12.75 -15.08
CA SER A 333 11.91 -11.31 -14.91
C SER A 333 11.47 -10.68 -16.22
N GLN A 334 10.79 -9.53 -16.14
CA GLN A 334 10.41 -8.75 -17.33
C GLN A 334 11.58 -7.93 -17.89
N ASN A 335 12.71 -7.87 -17.18
CA ASN A 335 13.96 -7.31 -17.69
C ASN A 335 15.00 -8.42 -17.84
N SER A 336 16.05 -8.14 -18.62
CA SER A 336 17.21 -9.04 -18.67
C SER A 336 17.91 -9.07 -17.31
N PHE A 337 18.47 -10.23 -16.98
CA PHE A 337 19.27 -10.43 -15.77
C PHE A 337 20.41 -11.41 -16.01
N GLU A 338 21.31 -11.51 -15.05
CA GLU A 338 22.47 -12.38 -15.10
C GLU A 338 22.41 -13.42 -13.98
N ILE A 339 22.89 -14.62 -14.29
CA ILE A 339 23.18 -15.67 -13.31
C ILE A 339 24.68 -15.67 -13.10
N LYS A 340 25.12 -15.45 -11.85
CA LYS A 340 26.53 -15.41 -11.46
C LYS A 340 26.79 -16.36 -10.29
N ASP A 341 28.04 -16.78 -10.13
CA ASP A 341 28.49 -17.40 -8.89
C ASP A 341 28.92 -16.37 -7.82
N ALA A 342 29.38 -16.84 -6.67
CA ALA A 342 29.87 -15.98 -5.59
C ALA A 342 31.12 -15.17 -5.93
N ASN A 343 31.88 -15.57 -6.96
CA ASN A 343 33.08 -14.89 -7.43
C ASN A 343 32.76 -13.92 -8.59
N ASN A 344 31.48 -13.67 -8.85
CA ASN A 344 30.96 -12.88 -9.98
C ASN A 344 31.25 -13.48 -11.37
N ASN A 345 31.60 -14.76 -11.48
CA ASN A 345 31.74 -15.40 -12.79
C ASN A 345 30.36 -15.56 -13.42
N LEU A 346 30.23 -15.15 -14.69
CA LEU A 346 28.97 -15.21 -15.43
C LEU A 346 28.67 -16.64 -15.89
N PHE A 347 27.50 -17.14 -15.50
CA PHE A 347 26.94 -18.38 -16.05
C PHE A 347 26.12 -18.08 -17.29
N PHE A 348 25.12 -17.22 -17.13
CA PHE A 348 24.19 -16.87 -18.20
C PHE A 348 23.79 -15.41 -18.13
N THR A 349 23.62 -14.79 -19.28
CA THR A 349 22.75 -13.62 -19.45
C THR A 349 21.40 -14.13 -19.91
N VAL A 350 20.36 -13.84 -19.15
CA VAL A 350 18.99 -14.29 -19.37
C VAL A 350 18.19 -13.14 -19.97
N PRO A 351 17.64 -13.29 -21.19
CA PRO A 351 16.79 -12.27 -21.79
C PRO A 351 15.51 -12.02 -20.98
N ALA A 352 14.91 -10.84 -21.17
CA ALA A 352 13.61 -10.50 -20.60
C ALA A 352 12.54 -11.55 -20.96
N GLY A 353 11.72 -11.94 -19.98
CA GLY A 353 10.64 -12.92 -20.12
C GLY A 353 11.09 -14.38 -20.18
N VAL A 354 12.41 -14.67 -20.20
CA VAL A 354 12.93 -16.04 -20.23
C VAL A 354 13.11 -16.59 -18.82
N SER A 355 12.69 -17.84 -18.62
CA SER A 355 12.87 -18.56 -17.37
C SER A 355 14.26 -19.19 -17.25
N ALA A 356 14.89 -18.97 -16.10
CA ALA A 356 16.09 -19.65 -15.65
C ALA A 356 15.74 -20.72 -14.62
N TYR A 357 16.37 -21.88 -14.73
CA TYR A 357 16.16 -23.02 -13.86
C TYR A 357 17.41 -23.23 -13.02
N ALA A 358 17.28 -23.35 -11.69
CA ALA A 358 18.43 -23.49 -10.80
C ALA A 358 18.20 -24.54 -9.72
N SER A 359 19.14 -25.46 -9.58
CA SER A 359 19.05 -26.59 -8.64
C SER A 359 20.37 -26.82 -7.92
N PHE A 360 20.32 -27.60 -6.85
CA PHE A 360 21.48 -27.99 -6.06
C PHE A 360 21.49 -29.51 -5.88
N ASN A 361 22.64 -30.13 -6.12
CA ASN A 361 22.83 -31.55 -5.88
C ASN A 361 23.41 -31.76 -4.47
N PHE A 362 22.63 -32.38 -3.59
CA PHE A 362 23.01 -32.57 -2.18
C PHE A 362 24.12 -33.60 -1.96
N THR A 363 24.42 -34.45 -2.95
CA THR A 363 25.45 -35.50 -2.86
C THR A 363 26.84 -34.94 -3.15
N ASN A 364 27.01 -34.28 -4.30
CA ASN A 364 28.29 -33.72 -4.72
C ASN A 364 28.46 -32.23 -4.39
N LYS A 365 27.44 -31.61 -3.79
CA LYS A 365 27.39 -30.20 -3.39
C LYS A 365 27.56 -29.20 -4.54
N THR A 366 27.13 -29.53 -5.75
CA THR A 366 27.23 -28.65 -6.93
C THR A 366 25.91 -27.95 -7.25
N TYR A 367 26.00 -26.71 -7.76
CA TYR A 367 24.84 -25.98 -8.29
C TYR A 367 24.78 -26.11 -9.80
N THR A 368 23.56 -26.12 -10.32
CA THR A 368 23.27 -26.22 -11.75
C THR A 368 22.34 -25.08 -12.11
N ALA A 369 22.68 -24.34 -13.17
CA ALA A 369 21.80 -23.37 -13.82
C ALA A 369 21.53 -23.81 -15.26
N LYS A 370 20.28 -23.69 -15.70
CA LYS A 370 19.85 -24.02 -17.06
C LYS A 370 19.01 -22.91 -17.65
N VAL A 371 19.33 -22.50 -18.87
CA VAL A 371 18.64 -21.45 -19.63
C VAL A 371 18.56 -21.87 -21.09
N ASN A 372 17.38 -21.83 -21.70
CA ASN A 372 17.14 -22.24 -23.10
C ASN A 372 17.75 -23.61 -23.47
N GLY A 373 17.63 -24.59 -22.56
CA GLY A 373 18.16 -25.94 -22.77
C GLY A 373 19.65 -26.12 -22.48
N VAL A 374 20.42 -25.04 -22.39
CA VAL A 374 21.87 -25.09 -22.06
C VAL A 374 22.05 -25.11 -20.55
N GLU A 375 22.89 -26.03 -20.07
CA GLU A 375 23.18 -26.23 -18.66
C GLU A 375 24.62 -25.85 -18.33
N LYS A 376 24.83 -25.19 -17.19
CA LYS A 376 26.15 -24.93 -16.60
C LYS A 376 26.13 -25.29 -15.12
N ASN A 377 27.24 -25.84 -14.66
CA ASN A 377 27.45 -26.23 -13.27
C ASN A 377 28.49 -25.32 -12.62
N GLY A 378 28.35 -25.06 -11.33
CA GLY A 378 29.47 -24.54 -10.55
C GLY A 378 29.15 -24.26 -9.08
N LEU A 379 30.04 -23.47 -8.47
CA LEU A 379 30.20 -23.31 -7.03
C LEU A 379 30.52 -21.84 -6.73
N PRO A 380 30.32 -21.36 -5.49
CA PRO A 380 29.76 -22.04 -4.32
C PRO A 380 28.26 -21.80 -4.09
N TYR A 381 27.62 -20.94 -4.86
CA TYR A 381 26.17 -20.70 -4.89
C TYR A 381 25.81 -19.84 -6.11
N LEU A 382 24.52 -19.77 -6.46
CA LEU A 382 24.03 -19.00 -7.61
C LEU A 382 23.36 -17.71 -7.17
N ARG A 383 23.64 -16.62 -7.88
CA ARG A 383 23.01 -15.31 -7.72
C ARG A 383 22.31 -14.89 -9.00
N PHE A 384 21.14 -14.31 -8.87
CA PHE A 384 20.31 -13.76 -9.94
C PHE A 384 20.27 -12.25 -9.76
N ILE A 385 20.90 -11.52 -10.68
CA ILE A 385 21.19 -10.09 -10.51
C ILE A 385 20.79 -9.37 -11.79
N SER A 386 20.10 -8.25 -11.67
CA SER A 386 19.86 -7.32 -12.79
C SER A 386 20.66 -6.04 -12.57
N SER A 387 21.09 -5.41 -13.65
CA SER A 387 21.72 -4.08 -13.62
C SER A 387 20.79 -3.01 -13.06
N LEU A 388 19.48 -3.24 -13.05
CA LEU A 388 18.48 -2.35 -12.46
C LEU A 388 18.42 -2.44 -10.92
N GLY A 389 19.15 -3.37 -10.30
CA GLY A 389 19.15 -3.53 -8.83
C GLY A 389 17.74 -3.73 -8.27
N ASP A 390 17.38 -2.91 -7.29
CA ASP A 390 16.09 -2.94 -6.60
C ASP A 390 14.87 -2.56 -7.46
N ASP A 391 15.11 -1.90 -8.60
CA ASP A 391 14.04 -1.58 -9.55
C ASP A 391 13.65 -2.79 -10.40
N ASN A 392 14.48 -3.83 -10.43
CA ASN A 392 14.11 -5.10 -11.04
C ASN A 392 13.14 -5.88 -10.16
N VAL A 393 12.22 -6.60 -10.80
CA VAL A 393 11.34 -7.56 -10.12
C VAL A 393 11.58 -8.95 -10.72
N PHE A 394 11.95 -9.88 -9.86
CA PHE A 394 12.01 -11.30 -10.15
C PHE A 394 10.70 -11.99 -9.77
N GLU A 395 10.27 -12.96 -10.56
CA GLU A 395 9.21 -13.90 -10.24
C GLU A 395 9.81 -15.28 -10.02
N VAL A 396 9.49 -15.89 -8.87
CA VAL A 396 9.81 -17.29 -8.59
C VAL A 396 8.61 -18.12 -9.03
N VAL A 397 8.67 -18.61 -10.27
CA VAL A 397 7.53 -19.14 -11.03
C VAL A 397 6.89 -20.34 -10.34
N ASN A 398 7.70 -21.22 -9.74
CA ASN A 398 7.23 -22.42 -9.04
C ASN A 398 7.10 -22.24 -7.53
N PHE A 399 7.07 -20.99 -7.03
CA PHE A 399 6.80 -20.70 -5.64
C PHE A 399 5.34 -20.30 -5.44
N GLU A 400 4.65 -21.06 -4.61
CA GLU A 400 3.24 -20.86 -4.29
C GLU A 400 3.10 -20.34 -2.86
N ASN A 401 2.77 -19.05 -2.76
CA ASN A 401 2.68 -18.33 -1.49
C ASN A 401 1.37 -17.53 -1.44
N ARG A 402 0.27 -18.27 -1.37
CA ARG A 402 -1.07 -17.71 -1.48
C ARG A 402 -1.61 -17.39 -0.08
N PRO A 403 -2.06 -16.15 0.19
CA PRO A 403 -2.68 -15.84 1.46
C PRO A 403 -4.00 -16.61 1.62
N GLY A 404 -4.24 -17.20 2.79
CA GLY A 404 -5.45 -18.00 3.03
C GLY A 404 -6.77 -17.23 2.90
N TRP A 405 -6.73 -15.90 3.03
CA TRP A 405 -7.89 -15.02 2.85
C TRP A 405 -8.16 -14.66 1.38
N ASN A 406 -7.21 -14.89 0.46
CA ASN A 406 -7.42 -14.74 -0.97
C ASN A 406 -6.41 -15.57 -1.78
N THR A 407 -6.83 -16.76 -2.19
CA THR A 407 -5.99 -17.69 -2.95
C THR A 407 -5.76 -17.28 -4.42
N SER A 408 -6.47 -16.27 -4.93
CA SER A 408 -6.19 -15.74 -6.28
C SER A 408 -4.87 -14.97 -6.35
N ILE A 409 -4.37 -14.50 -5.21
CA ILE A 409 -3.08 -13.80 -5.09
C ILE A 409 -1.98 -14.84 -4.86
N ASN A 410 -0.85 -14.69 -5.54
CA ASN A 410 0.38 -15.43 -5.26
C ASN A 410 1.51 -14.43 -4.94
N ASP A 411 2.01 -14.44 -3.71
CA ASP A 411 3.10 -13.56 -3.27
C ASP A 411 4.47 -14.18 -3.65
N ASN A 412 4.75 -14.24 -4.96
CA ASN A 412 5.93 -14.90 -5.57
C ASN A 412 6.88 -13.95 -6.33
N LYS A 413 6.70 -12.63 -6.17
CA LYS A 413 7.51 -11.60 -6.84
C LYS A 413 8.36 -10.79 -5.86
N PHE A 414 9.62 -10.55 -6.18
CA PHE A 414 10.63 -9.98 -5.28
C PHE A 414 11.53 -8.98 -6.00
N ARG A 415 11.88 -7.88 -5.31
CA ARG A 415 12.82 -6.86 -5.79
C ARG A 415 14.27 -7.25 -5.54
N GLY A 416 15.20 -6.53 -6.15
CA GLY A 416 16.63 -6.68 -5.88
C GLY A 416 17.19 -7.93 -6.52
N ALA A 417 18.05 -8.65 -5.81
CA ALA A 417 18.66 -9.89 -6.24
C ALA A 417 18.07 -11.11 -5.52
N LEU A 418 18.20 -12.28 -6.14
CA LEU A 418 17.96 -13.58 -5.50
C LEU A 418 19.27 -14.35 -5.39
N GLU A 419 19.41 -15.15 -4.34
CA GLU A 419 20.55 -16.05 -4.11
C GLU A 419 20.03 -17.42 -3.72
N LEU A 420 20.45 -18.46 -4.45
CA LEU A 420 20.16 -19.85 -4.12
C LEU A 420 21.40 -20.44 -3.43
N ARG A 421 21.33 -20.67 -2.13
CA ARG A 421 22.49 -21.06 -1.32
C ARG A 421 22.20 -22.17 -0.32
N TYR A 422 23.04 -23.17 -0.35
CA TYR A 422 23.07 -24.28 0.58
C TYR A 422 23.81 -23.89 1.86
N SER A 423 23.16 -24.14 3.00
CA SER A 423 23.72 -24.03 4.33
C SER A 423 24.11 -25.41 4.83
N GLU A 424 25.42 -25.64 4.96
CA GLU A 424 25.97 -26.86 5.54
C GLU A 424 25.55 -27.02 7.00
N GLY A 425 25.68 -25.96 7.81
CA GLY A 425 25.34 -25.99 9.23
C GLY A 425 23.86 -26.22 9.52
N ARG A 426 22.97 -26.00 8.54
CA ARG A 426 21.54 -26.30 8.65
C ARG A 426 21.11 -27.49 7.79
N ASN A 427 22.01 -28.05 6.97
CA ASN A 427 21.71 -29.05 5.94
C ASN A 427 20.48 -28.68 5.09
N LYS A 428 20.40 -27.42 4.63
CA LYS A 428 19.24 -26.88 3.90
C LYS A 428 19.67 -25.93 2.79
N LEU A 429 19.00 -26.01 1.65
CA LEU A 429 19.13 -25.06 0.55
C LEU A 429 18.06 -23.97 0.71
N TYR A 430 18.49 -22.71 0.71
CA TYR A 430 17.62 -21.55 0.86
C TYR A 430 17.60 -20.70 -0.40
N LEU A 431 16.41 -20.16 -0.72
CA LEU A 431 16.31 -19.00 -1.59
C LEU A 431 16.30 -17.75 -0.70
N ILE A 432 17.26 -16.87 -0.95
CA ILE A 432 17.50 -15.65 -0.18
C ILE A 432 17.24 -14.46 -1.11
N ASN A 433 16.50 -13.47 -0.63
CA ASN A 433 16.29 -12.21 -1.32
C ASN A 433 17.23 -11.15 -0.76
N GLU A 434 18.05 -10.55 -1.62
CA GLU A 434 18.98 -9.47 -1.27
C GLU A 434 18.50 -8.17 -1.91
N LEU A 435 18.23 -7.16 -1.08
CA LEU A 435 17.65 -5.88 -1.50
C LEU A 435 17.95 -4.81 -0.45
N SER A 436 17.81 -3.54 -0.80
CA SER A 436 17.97 -2.47 0.19
C SER A 436 16.92 -2.49 1.30
N LEU A 437 17.23 -1.90 2.45
CA LEU A 437 16.31 -1.83 3.58
C LEU A 437 14.98 -1.16 3.23
N GLU A 438 14.98 -0.08 2.46
CA GLU A 438 13.73 0.58 2.06
C GLU A 438 12.92 -0.28 1.09
N SER A 439 13.55 -0.98 0.14
CA SER A 439 12.86 -1.95 -0.70
C SER A 439 12.30 -3.14 0.08
N TYR A 440 13.00 -3.59 1.12
CA TYR A 440 12.49 -4.60 2.04
C TYR A 440 11.25 -4.10 2.80
N MET A 441 11.26 -2.85 3.29
CA MET A 441 10.11 -2.24 3.96
C MET A 441 8.86 -2.17 3.08
N ARG A 442 9.03 -1.92 1.78
CA ARG A 442 7.93 -1.93 0.81
C ARG A 442 7.21 -3.30 0.74
N GLY A 443 7.94 -4.39 0.93
CA GLY A 443 7.38 -5.74 0.93
C GLY A 443 6.85 -6.25 2.28
N ILE A 444 6.80 -5.42 3.33
CA ILE A 444 6.24 -5.79 4.63
C ILE A 444 4.71 -5.90 4.55
N ALA A 445 4.17 -7.01 5.06
CA ALA A 445 2.74 -7.34 5.03
C ALA A 445 2.19 -7.73 6.41
N GLU A 446 2.64 -7.04 7.46
CA GLU A 446 2.24 -7.23 8.87
C GLU A 446 0.87 -6.62 9.21
N ALA A 447 0.35 -5.78 8.31
CA ALA A 447 -0.85 -5.00 8.52
C ALA A 447 -1.76 -5.02 7.28
N SER A 448 -3.07 -4.86 7.53
CA SER A 448 -4.03 -4.64 6.45
C SER A 448 -3.96 -3.22 5.92
N ASN A 449 -4.23 -3.05 4.63
CA ASN A 449 -4.08 -1.76 3.94
C ASN A 449 -5.02 -0.65 4.46
N TYR A 450 -6.15 -1.00 5.06
CA TYR A 450 -7.17 -0.03 5.49
C TYR A 450 -6.94 0.52 6.92
N LEU A 451 -5.85 0.14 7.58
CA LEU A 451 -5.57 0.57 8.95
C LEU A 451 -5.15 2.06 9.00
N PRO A 452 -5.34 2.74 10.15
CA PRO A 452 -5.00 4.16 10.29
C PRO A 452 -3.56 4.46 9.90
N GLN A 453 -3.32 5.57 9.19
CA GLN A 453 -1.99 5.89 8.68
C GLN A 453 -0.96 6.08 9.80
N GLU A 454 -1.34 6.71 10.90
CA GLU A 454 -0.45 6.90 12.06
C GLU A 454 -0.04 5.57 12.71
N PHE A 455 -0.93 4.56 12.69
CA PHE A 455 -0.58 3.19 13.08
C PHE A 455 0.39 2.55 12.08
N LEU A 456 0.13 2.68 10.77
CA LEU A 456 1.00 2.11 9.74
C LEU A 456 2.41 2.72 9.79
N LYS A 457 2.53 4.03 9.98
CA LYS A 457 3.82 4.71 10.20
C LYS A 457 4.54 4.18 11.43
N ALA A 458 3.83 4.05 12.56
CA ALA A 458 4.42 3.51 13.78
C ALA A 458 4.92 2.07 13.59
N LEU A 459 4.11 1.22 12.97
CA LEU A 459 4.47 -0.16 12.65
C LEU A 459 5.69 -0.22 11.72
N ILE A 460 5.74 0.60 10.68
CA ILE A 460 6.85 0.60 9.72
C ILE A 460 8.14 1.13 10.35
N ILE A 461 8.09 2.16 11.19
CA ILE A 461 9.28 2.61 11.94
C ILE A 461 9.79 1.50 12.88
N ALA A 462 8.90 0.83 13.60
CA ALA A 462 9.27 -0.33 14.43
C ALA A 462 9.87 -1.45 13.58
N ALA A 463 9.25 -1.81 12.45
CA ALA A 463 9.73 -2.83 11.53
C ALA A 463 11.10 -2.50 10.94
N ARG A 464 11.32 -1.25 10.53
CA ARG A 464 12.59 -0.75 9.97
C ARG A 464 13.69 -0.77 11.01
N THR A 465 13.39 -0.29 12.21
CA THR A 465 14.33 -0.28 13.34
C THR A 465 14.70 -1.71 13.75
N TYR A 466 13.73 -2.62 13.82
CA TYR A 466 13.97 -4.04 14.10
C TYR A 466 14.89 -4.69 13.06
N ALA A 467 14.64 -4.44 11.77
CA ALA A 467 15.45 -4.96 10.69
C ALA A 467 16.90 -4.45 10.76
N LYS A 468 17.09 -3.14 10.98
CA LYS A 468 18.41 -2.53 11.11
C LYS A 468 19.15 -2.99 12.36
N TYR A 469 18.49 -3.04 13.52
CA TYR A 469 19.08 -3.55 14.75
C TYR A 469 19.61 -4.98 14.59
N ASN A 470 18.80 -5.88 14.00
CA ASN A 470 19.21 -7.26 13.80
C ASN A 470 20.34 -7.39 12.77
N LEU A 471 20.39 -6.52 11.76
CA LEU A 471 21.53 -6.44 10.85
C LEU A 471 22.81 -6.06 11.61
N ASP A 472 22.75 -5.02 12.44
CA ASP A 472 23.92 -4.47 13.15
C ASP A 472 24.55 -5.45 14.14
N ILE A 473 23.76 -6.35 14.73
CA ILE A 473 24.25 -7.39 15.64
C ILE A 473 24.67 -8.69 14.93
N GLY A 474 24.77 -8.69 13.59
CA GLY A 474 25.23 -9.83 12.80
C GLY A 474 24.15 -10.77 12.24
N GLY A 475 22.88 -10.37 12.33
CA GLY A 475 21.72 -11.12 11.83
C GLY A 475 21.17 -12.18 12.80
N LYS A 476 19.88 -12.53 12.67
CA LYS A 476 19.25 -13.58 13.49
C LYS A 476 19.54 -14.99 12.97
N HIS A 477 19.89 -15.15 11.70
CA HIS A 477 20.11 -16.45 11.07
C HIS A 477 21.47 -16.57 10.37
N PRO A 478 22.59 -16.28 11.06
CA PRO A 478 23.92 -16.29 10.44
C PRO A 478 24.28 -17.67 9.88
N ALA A 479 23.88 -18.75 10.56
CA ALA A 479 24.08 -20.12 10.08
C ALA A 479 23.34 -20.44 8.77
N ALA A 480 22.33 -19.66 8.39
CA ALA A 480 21.59 -19.79 7.14
C ALA A 480 21.91 -18.69 6.12
N TYR A 481 22.91 -17.83 6.40
CA TYR A 481 23.41 -16.76 5.52
C TYR A 481 22.42 -15.63 5.20
N PHE A 482 21.39 -15.42 6.03
CA PHE A 482 20.46 -14.31 5.91
C PHE A 482 20.22 -13.62 7.26
N THR A 483 19.83 -12.34 7.21
CA THR A 483 19.61 -11.49 8.39
C THR A 483 18.30 -11.85 9.07
N LEU A 484 17.20 -11.88 8.31
CA LEU A 484 15.84 -12.18 8.77
C LEU A 484 15.16 -13.18 7.81
N ASN A 485 14.13 -13.89 8.26
CA ASN A 485 13.26 -14.69 7.40
C ASN A 485 11.95 -13.95 7.08
N ALA A 486 11.25 -14.41 6.03
CA ALA A 486 10.02 -13.81 5.53
C ALA A 486 8.73 -14.20 6.29
N SER A 487 8.86 -14.92 7.41
CA SER A 487 7.73 -15.44 8.19
C SER A 487 7.49 -14.64 9.48
N ALA A 488 6.36 -14.90 10.13
CA ALA A 488 6.01 -14.27 11.42
C ALA A 488 6.99 -14.57 12.57
N ASN A 489 7.98 -15.45 12.38
CA ASN A 489 9.09 -15.64 13.33
C ASN A 489 10.00 -14.40 13.41
N ASP A 490 10.14 -13.67 12.30
CA ASP A 490 10.88 -12.42 12.24
C ASP A 490 9.97 -11.28 11.81
N GLN A 491 9.65 -11.21 10.50
CA GLN A 491 8.69 -10.26 9.95
C GLN A 491 7.98 -10.86 8.74
N VAL A 492 6.68 -10.64 8.61
CA VAL A 492 5.91 -11.10 7.47
C VAL A 492 6.27 -10.28 6.24
N TYR A 493 7.12 -10.84 5.39
CA TYR A 493 7.58 -10.25 4.13
C TYR A 493 6.99 -11.01 2.93
N ARG A 494 6.38 -10.26 2.01
CA ARG A 494 5.68 -10.80 0.83
C ARG A 494 6.17 -10.19 -0.49
N GLY A 495 7.30 -9.48 -0.42
CA GLY A 495 7.99 -8.93 -1.58
C GLY A 495 7.16 -7.91 -2.37
N TYR A 496 7.45 -7.83 -3.66
CA TYR A 496 6.81 -6.88 -4.58
C TYR A 496 5.29 -7.10 -4.70
N SER A 497 4.82 -8.33 -4.47
CA SER A 497 3.40 -8.65 -4.58
C SER A 497 2.56 -7.93 -3.53
N SER A 498 3.08 -7.75 -2.31
CA SER A 498 2.39 -6.95 -1.30
C SER A 498 2.41 -5.45 -1.59
N GLU A 499 3.46 -4.92 -2.22
CA GLU A 499 3.54 -3.49 -2.59
C GLU A 499 2.34 -3.06 -3.42
N LEU A 500 1.96 -3.89 -4.39
CA LEU A 500 0.85 -3.63 -5.32
C LEU A 500 -0.51 -3.55 -4.63
N ARG A 501 -0.69 -4.30 -3.53
CA ARG A 501 -1.97 -4.44 -2.83
C ARG A 501 -2.04 -3.70 -1.49
N LEU A 502 -0.91 -3.16 -1.01
CA LEU A 502 -0.81 -2.42 0.25
C LEU A 502 -0.34 -0.95 0.05
N PRO A 503 -0.97 -0.14 -0.82
CA PRO A 503 -0.52 1.23 -1.11
C PRO A 503 -0.46 2.17 0.11
N ASN A 504 -1.27 1.94 1.16
CA ASN A 504 -1.18 2.73 2.39
C ASN A 504 0.02 2.34 3.24
N VAL A 505 0.42 1.06 3.21
CA VAL A 505 1.69 0.63 3.82
C VAL A 505 2.85 1.27 3.05
N MET A 506 2.80 1.26 1.72
CA MET A 506 3.80 1.94 0.87
C MET A 506 3.92 3.43 1.20
N LYS A 507 2.78 4.12 1.37
CA LYS A 507 2.76 5.51 1.81
C LYS A 507 3.44 5.69 3.16
N ALA A 508 3.17 4.83 4.14
CA ALA A 508 3.83 4.88 5.45
C ALA A 508 5.35 4.61 5.35
N VAL A 509 5.79 3.71 4.46
CA VAL A 509 7.22 3.49 4.17
C VAL A 509 7.88 4.76 3.68
N GLU A 510 7.32 5.42 2.67
CA GLU A 510 7.90 6.64 2.11
C GLU A 510 7.83 7.83 3.07
N GLU A 511 6.71 8.03 3.77
CA GLU A 511 6.56 9.14 4.73
C GLU A 511 7.45 8.99 5.97
N THR A 512 7.92 7.77 6.27
CA THR A 512 8.82 7.48 7.40
C THR A 512 10.21 7.05 6.96
N ARG A 513 10.57 7.28 5.70
CA ARG A 513 11.84 6.85 5.11
C ARG A 513 13.02 7.28 5.98
N GLY A 514 13.89 6.32 6.30
CA GLY A 514 15.07 6.53 7.14
C GLY A 514 14.78 6.81 8.62
N MET A 515 13.52 6.94 9.06
CA MET A 515 13.19 7.14 10.48
C MET A 515 13.29 5.84 11.27
N MET A 516 13.99 5.88 12.40
CA MET A 516 14.18 4.75 13.30
C MET A 516 14.08 5.19 14.77
N ALA A 517 13.74 4.23 15.63
CA ALA A 517 13.79 4.42 17.08
C ALA A 517 15.21 4.24 17.62
N THR A 518 15.62 5.20 18.45
CA THR A 518 16.92 5.20 19.12
C THR A 518 16.75 5.39 20.61
N TYR A 519 17.70 4.92 21.41
CA TYR A 519 17.79 5.19 22.85
C TYR A 519 19.24 5.55 23.15
N ASN A 520 19.48 6.68 23.81
CA ASN A 520 20.83 7.22 24.02
C ASN A 520 21.65 7.35 22.71
N GLY A 521 20.99 7.68 21.60
CA GLY A 521 21.63 7.83 20.29
C GLY A 521 21.88 6.53 19.52
N GLU A 522 21.65 5.36 20.12
CA GLU A 522 21.84 4.06 19.47
C GLU A 522 20.52 3.50 18.94
N ILE A 523 20.55 2.81 17.79
CA ILE A 523 19.39 2.10 17.24
C ILE A 523 19.03 0.94 18.18
N VAL A 524 17.74 0.83 18.52
CA VAL A 524 17.28 -0.14 19.51
C VAL A 524 16.37 -1.23 18.93
N VAL A 525 16.38 -2.40 19.58
CA VAL A 525 15.43 -3.47 19.23
C VAL A 525 14.00 -3.04 19.56
N THR A 526 13.10 -3.22 18.59
CA THR A 526 11.70 -2.79 18.62
C THR A 526 10.77 -3.96 18.27
N PRO A 527 10.69 -4.97 19.14
CA PRO A 527 9.78 -6.09 18.94
C PRO A 527 8.33 -5.61 18.96
N TYR A 528 7.49 -6.29 18.16
CA TYR A 528 6.07 -5.99 18.05
C TYR A 528 5.28 -7.28 17.89
N PHE A 529 4.01 -7.25 18.29
CA PHE A 529 3.14 -8.43 18.32
C PHE A 529 1.68 -8.04 18.11
N SER A 530 0.81 -9.04 17.87
CA SER A 530 -0.57 -8.79 17.43
C SER A 530 -1.43 -8.12 18.50
N GLN A 531 -1.50 -8.68 19.72
CA GLN A 531 -2.45 -8.23 20.74
C GLN A 531 -1.97 -8.57 22.15
N SER A 532 -2.09 -7.64 23.08
CA SER A 532 -1.81 -7.88 24.51
C SER A 532 -3.05 -8.39 25.26
N ASP A 533 -2.89 -8.71 26.54
CA ASP A 533 -3.98 -9.11 27.45
C ASP A 533 -4.38 -8.00 28.44
N GLY A 534 -4.03 -6.75 28.12
CA GLY A 534 -4.26 -5.58 28.97
C GLY A 534 -2.99 -4.90 29.46
N ARG A 535 -1.82 -5.52 29.21
CA ARG A 535 -0.50 -4.92 29.38
C ARG A 535 0.53 -5.57 28.47
N THR A 536 1.57 -4.83 28.11
CA THR A 536 2.77 -5.41 27.50
C THR A 536 3.60 -6.13 28.55
N ARG A 537 4.62 -6.87 28.10
CA ARG A 537 5.62 -7.49 28.95
C ARG A 537 6.93 -6.72 28.86
N ALA A 538 7.66 -6.66 29.98
CA ALA A 538 9.05 -6.25 29.97
C ALA A 538 9.90 -7.30 29.25
N TRP A 539 11.05 -6.89 28.70
CA TRP A 539 11.97 -7.80 28.01
C TRP A 539 12.31 -9.03 28.87
N GLU A 540 12.69 -8.79 30.12
CA GLU A 540 13.14 -9.81 31.08
C GLU A 540 12.04 -10.76 31.58
N GLU A 541 10.76 -10.40 31.40
CA GLU A 541 9.64 -11.31 31.70
C GLU A 541 9.50 -12.44 30.67
N VAL A 542 10.04 -12.25 29.46
CA VAL A 542 9.78 -13.13 28.30
C VAL A 542 11.08 -13.72 27.74
N TRP A 543 12.14 -12.92 27.71
CA TRP A 543 13.44 -13.31 27.17
C TRP A 543 14.53 -13.13 28.22
N TRP A 544 15.50 -14.04 28.17
CA TRP A 544 16.66 -14.01 29.04
C TRP A 544 17.63 -12.87 28.64
N GLY A 545 18.42 -12.37 29.60
CA GLY A 545 19.44 -11.34 29.37
C GLY A 545 19.18 -10.06 30.17
N SER A 546 20.01 -9.04 29.94
CA SER A 546 19.85 -7.74 30.59
C SER A 546 18.56 -7.05 30.13
N GLY A 547 17.84 -6.48 31.10
CA GLY A 547 16.67 -5.64 30.82
C GLY A 547 17.02 -4.51 29.87
N LYS A 548 16.06 -4.17 29.00
CA LYS A 548 16.18 -3.05 28.05
C LYS A 548 15.31 -1.90 28.56
N PRO A 549 15.87 -0.72 28.90
CA PRO A 549 15.11 0.37 29.51
C PRO A 549 13.89 0.84 28.71
N TRP A 550 13.94 0.70 27.39
CA TRP A 550 12.82 1.03 26.51
C TRP A 550 11.77 -0.08 26.39
N LEU A 551 12.03 -1.31 26.84
CA LEU A 551 11.10 -2.45 26.79
C LEU A 551 10.67 -2.86 28.20
N VAL A 552 9.93 -1.96 28.83
CA VAL A 552 9.27 -2.18 30.12
C VAL A 552 7.78 -2.46 29.93
N SER A 553 7.18 -3.14 30.91
CA SER A 553 5.74 -3.39 30.94
C SER A 553 4.96 -2.07 30.95
N LYS A 554 3.98 -1.93 30.05
CA LYS A 554 3.05 -0.81 29.94
C LYS A 554 1.63 -1.34 30.04
N ALA A 555 0.76 -0.58 30.68
CA ALA A 555 -0.68 -0.84 30.56
C ALA A 555 -1.09 -0.79 29.08
N ASP A 556 -2.11 -1.54 28.70
CA ASP A 556 -2.72 -1.46 27.37
C ASP A 556 -4.24 -1.58 27.55
N PRO A 557 -4.91 -0.49 27.97
CA PRO A 557 -6.31 -0.52 28.37
C PRO A 557 -7.26 -0.94 27.23
N TYR A 558 -6.83 -0.79 25.97
CA TYR A 558 -7.59 -1.24 24.80
C TYR A 558 -7.66 -2.77 24.68
N CYS A 559 -6.78 -3.47 25.39
CA CYS A 559 -6.64 -4.92 25.37
C CYS A 559 -7.06 -5.59 26.70
N THR A 560 -7.59 -4.85 27.67
CA THR A 560 -8.04 -5.44 28.95
C THR A 560 -9.09 -6.53 28.71
N GLY A 561 -8.86 -7.71 29.30
CA GLY A 561 -9.76 -8.87 29.17
C GLY A 561 -9.64 -9.61 27.84
N ARG A 562 -8.69 -9.24 26.97
CA ARG A 562 -8.40 -9.98 25.74
C ARG A 562 -7.37 -11.08 25.96
N THR A 563 -7.35 -12.06 25.06
CA THR A 563 -6.28 -13.05 25.01
C THR A 563 -5.04 -12.47 24.33
N MET A 564 -3.86 -12.69 24.92
CA MET A 564 -2.59 -12.29 24.32
C MET A 564 -2.31 -13.11 23.05
N LEU A 565 -1.94 -12.44 21.96
CA LEU A 565 -1.53 -13.04 20.69
C LEU A 565 -0.13 -12.55 20.32
N GLY A 566 0.86 -13.42 20.51
CA GLY A 566 2.29 -13.14 20.33
C GLY A 566 3.04 -13.04 21.65
N HIS A 567 4.27 -12.54 21.61
CA HIS A 567 5.20 -12.60 22.75
C HIS A 567 4.96 -11.56 23.86
N GLY A 568 4.12 -10.54 23.63
CA GLY A 568 3.77 -9.56 24.67
C GLY A 568 4.75 -8.39 24.85
N VAL A 569 6.01 -8.52 24.44
CA VAL A 569 7.03 -7.46 24.58
C VAL A 569 6.92 -6.37 23.51
N GLY A 570 7.01 -5.10 23.92
CA GLY A 570 7.10 -3.95 23.00
C GLY A 570 5.75 -3.49 22.44
N PHE A 571 5.68 -3.26 21.13
CA PHE A 571 4.53 -2.65 20.46
C PHE A 571 3.38 -3.64 20.27
N SER A 572 2.22 -3.38 20.87
CA SER A 572 1.00 -4.16 20.64
C SER A 572 0.21 -3.60 19.45
N ALA A 573 0.09 -4.35 18.36
CA ALA A 573 -0.53 -3.85 17.14
C ALA A 573 -2.00 -3.47 17.32
N TYR A 574 -2.76 -4.28 18.07
CA TYR A 574 -4.15 -3.96 18.38
C TYR A 574 -4.29 -2.67 19.20
N GLY A 575 -3.51 -2.53 20.27
CA GLY A 575 -3.54 -1.36 21.15
C GLY A 575 -3.06 -0.10 20.43
N ALA A 576 -1.96 -0.19 19.67
CA ALA A 576 -1.44 0.90 18.85
C ALA A 576 -2.44 1.38 17.79
N ARG A 577 -3.16 0.45 17.14
CA ARG A 577 -4.25 0.80 16.25
C ARG A 577 -5.34 1.57 16.97
N LYS A 578 -5.69 1.17 18.20
CA LYS A 578 -6.69 1.89 19.01
C LYS A 578 -6.21 3.26 19.48
N MET A 579 -4.92 3.42 19.75
CA MET A 579 -4.34 4.75 19.98
C MET A 579 -4.45 5.64 18.74
N ALA A 580 -4.16 5.11 17.55
CA ALA A 580 -4.32 5.85 16.30
C ALA A 580 -5.79 6.20 16.01
N ASP A 581 -6.72 5.26 16.22
CA ASP A 581 -8.18 5.52 16.15
C ASP A 581 -8.60 6.66 17.11
N ALA A 582 -7.91 6.79 18.26
CA ALA A 582 -8.12 7.85 19.24
C ALA A 582 -7.35 9.16 18.94
N GLY A 583 -6.76 9.28 17.74
CA GLY A 583 -6.11 10.50 17.28
C GLY A 583 -4.63 10.64 17.66
N LYS A 584 -4.01 9.62 18.23
CA LYS A 584 -2.56 9.64 18.52
C LYS A 584 -1.74 9.52 17.24
N ASN A 585 -0.72 10.35 17.12
CA ASN A 585 0.23 10.25 16.00
C ASN A 585 1.24 9.12 16.21
N PHE A 586 1.99 8.77 15.16
CA PHE A 586 2.94 7.66 15.21
C PHE A 586 4.03 7.84 16.27
N GLU A 587 4.46 9.08 16.56
CA GLU A 587 5.47 9.35 17.59
C GLU A 587 4.95 9.05 18.98
N GLU A 588 3.73 9.52 19.29
CA GLU A 588 3.09 9.28 20.57
C GLU A 588 2.88 7.79 20.82
N ILE A 589 2.49 7.05 19.77
CA ILE A 589 2.32 5.59 19.83
C ILE A 589 3.65 4.91 20.12
N LEU A 590 4.71 5.24 19.37
CA LEU A 590 6.03 4.62 19.55
C LEU A 590 6.65 4.94 20.91
N LYS A 591 6.59 6.21 21.34
CA LYS A 591 7.10 6.65 22.66
C LYS A 591 6.29 6.06 23.82
N TYR A 592 5.04 5.65 23.61
CA TYR A 592 4.25 4.93 24.59
C TYR A 592 4.76 3.50 24.80
N TYR A 593 4.90 2.75 23.71
CA TYR A 593 5.30 1.34 23.76
C TYR A 593 6.79 1.14 24.01
N PHE A 594 7.64 2.08 23.60
CA PHE A 594 9.07 2.05 23.78
C PHE A 594 9.50 3.23 24.66
N THR A 595 9.85 2.96 25.93
CA THR A 595 10.06 4.04 26.91
C THR A 595 11.35 4.80 26.64
N GLY A 596 11.26 6.13 26.61
CA GLY A 596 12.43 7.01 26.51
C GLY A 596 13.15 6.98 25.16
N ILE A 597 12.54 6.40 24.11
CA ILE A 597 13.13 6.44 22.78
C ILE A 597 13.03 7.83 22.15
N GLU A 598 13.97 8.10 21.25
CA GLU A 598 13.93 9.22 20.30
C GLU A 598 13.73 8.66 18.89
N LEU A 599 12.96 9.36 18.07
CA LEU A 599 12.85 9.04 16.65
C LEU A 599 13.83 9.91 15.87
N LYS A 600 14.71 9.27 15.10
CA LYS A 600 15.73 9.96 14.30
C LYS A 600 15.66 9.49 12.87
N LYS A 601 15.83 10.43 11.94
CA LYS A 601 16.10 10.11 10.54
C LYS A 601 17.58 9.78 10.40
N ILE A 602 17.89 8.52 10.15
CA ILE A 602 19.27 8.00 10.11
C ILE A 602 19.92 8.24 8.74
N TYR A 603 19.13 8.29 7.66
CA TYR A 603 19.56 8.57 6.31
C TYR A 603 18.46 9.23 5.47
#